data_AF-A0A538EZT6-F1
#
_entry.id   AF-A0A538EZT6-F1
#
_cell.length_a   1.000
_cell.length_b   1.000
_cell.length_c   1.000
_cell.angle_alpha   90.00
_cell.angle_beta   90.00
_cell.angle_gamma   90.00
#
_symmetry.space_group_name_H-M   'P 1'
#
loop_
_entity.id
_entity.type
_entity.pdbx_description
1 polymer ?
#
loop_
_entity_poly.entity_id
_entity_poly.type
_entity_poly.pdbx_seq_one_letter_code
_entity_poly.pdbx_strand_id
1 'polypeptide(L)'
;PSLVRFRRAVAAACAELESRRQEVNDLNVFPVADGDTGDNMAMTLRAVLTELDRINGQPIDDIGRDELVAAVARAALLGARGNSGVILSQIVRGAAEELASRPGELVDPILVSAALARAADAAYASVRDPAEGTMLTAVRAMAHRVAQELAHMERQRLDEGVEAEAQDTLLAEVLERALHAGTEAVERGPEQLDVLPDRDHGRIDRRAARRPAARPRAPHGARRCSPSRPRPRVEPLPLLHELRGHRRRPRGRQVHRPARGDRRLRPRGRRP
;
A
#
# COMPACT_ATOMS: atom_id res chain seq x y z
N PRO A 1 12.98 -1.10 1.05
CA PRO A 1 12.60 -2.37 1.72
C PRO A 1 11.21 -2.33 2.41
N SER A 2 10.85 -1.28 3.15
CA SER A 2 9.45 -1.05 3.61
C SER A 2 8.83 0.20 2.96
N LEU A 3 9.57 1.31 2.90
CA LEU A 3 9.10 2.59 2.32
C LEU A 3 8.63 2.45 0.87
N VAL A 4 9.39 1.76 0.01
CA VAL A 4 8.99 1.54 -1.39
C VAL A 4 7.66 0.77 -1.49
N ARG A 5 7.46 -0.25 -0.64
CA ARG A 5 6.20 -1.01 -0.59
C ARG A 5 5.05 -0.18 -0.07
N PHE A 6 5.29 0.57 1.01
CA PHE A 6 4.32 1.49 1.58
C PHE A 6 3.90 2.54 0.54
N ARG A 7 4.85 3.17 -0.14
CA ARG A 7 4.58 4.10 -1.24
C ARG A 7 3.79 3.45 -2.36
N ARG A 8 4.17 2.25 -2.82
CA ARG A 8 3.41 1.50 -3.85
C ARG A 8 1.97 1.25 -3.40
N ALA A 9 1.76 0.85 -2.15
CA ALA A 9 0.42 0.61 -1.59
C ALA A 9 -0.41 1.89 -1.51
N VAL A 10 0.17 2.99 -1.00
CA VAL A 10 -0.52 4.30 -0.95
C VAL A 10 -0.82 4.81 -2.37
N ALA A 11 0.08 4.59 -3.34
CA ALA A 11 -0.12 5.03 -4.72
C ALA A 11 -1.26 4.26 -5.38
N ALA A 12 -1.31 2.94 -5.18
CA ALA A 12 -2.41 2.10 -5.66
C ALA A 12 -3.74 2.49 -4.99
N ALA A 13 -3.75 2.70 -3.67
CA ALA A 13 -4.94 3.11 -2.93
C ALA A 13 -5.46 4.49 -3.39
N CYS A 14 -4.57 5.46 -3.63
CA CYS A 14 -4.95 6.77 -4.15
C CYS A 14 -5.53 6.65 -5.57
N ALA A 15 -4.87 5.90 -6.46
CA ALA A 15 -5.37 5.70 -7.83
C ALA A 15 -6.74 5.02 -7.86
N GLU A 16 -6.95 3.99 -7.03
CA GLU A 16 -8.23 3.30 -6.89
C GLU A 16 -9.31 4.25 -6.36
N LEU A 17 -9.01 4.98 -5.29
CA LEU A 17 -9.94 5.96 -4.71
C LEU A 17 -10.30 7.07 -5.71
N GLU A 18 -9.32 7.57 -6.47
CA GLU A 18 -9.58 8.57 -7.51
C GLU A 18 -10.50 8.01 -8.61
N SER A 19 -10.28 6.76 -9.03
CA SER A 19 -11.10 6.11 -10.06
C SER A 19 -12.55 5.89 -9.63
N ARG A 20 -12.78 5.74 -8.32
CA ARG A 20 -14.10 5.51 -7.70
C ARG A 20 -14.59 6.68 -6.87
N ARG A 21 -13.98 7.86 -7.03
CA ARG A 21 -14.24 9.05 -6.20
C ARG A 21 -15.72 9.42 -6.15
N GLN A 22 -16.39 9.40 -7.30
CA GLN A 22 -17.82 9.70 -7.37
C GLN A 22 -18.66 8.62 -6.69
N GLU A 23 -18.32 7.34 -6.86
CA GLU A 23 -19.01 6.25 -6.17
C GLU A 23 -18.90 6.39 -4.64
N VAL A 24 -17.73 6.81 -4.14
CA VAL A 24 -17.53 7.08 -2.70
C VAL A 24 -18.30 8.32 -2.24
N ASN A 25 -18.38 9.38 -3.07
CA ASN A 25 -19.22 10.54 -2.80
C ASN A 25 -20.71 10.13 -2.69
N ASP A 26 -21.17 9.26 -3.59
CA ASP A 26 -22.56 8.79 -3.66
C ASP A 26 -22.91 7.80 -2.53
N LEU A 27 -21.92 7.08 -2.00
CA LEU A 27 -22.08 6.18 -0.87
C LEU A 27 -22.30 6.93 0.46
N ASN A 28 -21.87 8.19 0.56
CA ASN A 28 -21.95 8.94 1.82
C ASN A 28 -23.40 9.20 2.23
N VAL A 29 -23.91 8.38 3.15
CA VAL A 29 -25.29 8.46 3.66
C VAL A 29 -25.36 8.84 5.14
N PHE A 30 -24.23 9.04 5.83
CA PHE A 30 -24.19 9.34 7.28
C PHE A 30 -23.11 10.36 7.67
N PRO A 31 -23.40 11.32 8.57
CA PRO A 31 -24.73 11.69 9.09
C PRO A 31 -25.52 12.56 8.10
N VAL A 32 -24.82 13.21 7.16
CA VAL A 32 -25.38 14.05 6.10
C VAL A 32 -24.65 13.74 4.80
N ALA A 33 -25.41 13.55 3.73
CA ALA A 33 -24.90 13.29 2.39
C ALA A 33 -24.43 14.59 1.73
N ASP A 34 -23.24 15.07 2.12
CA ASP A 34 -22.66 16.30 1.57
C ASP A 34 -21.96 16.09 0.23
N GLY A 35 -21.86 14.84 -0.24
CA GLY A 35 -21.36 14.48 -1.57
C GLY A 35 -19.88 14.73 -1.81
N ASP A 36 -19.08 14.93 -0.76
CA ASP A 36 -17.66 15.31 -0.85
C ASP A 36 -16.69 14.32 -0.18
N THR A 37 -17.19 13.17 0.30
CA THR A 37 -16.38 12.18 1.06
C THR A 37 -15.19 11.64 0.26
N GLY A 38 -15.42 11.23 -0.98
CA GLY A 38 -14.38 10.78 -1.90
C GLY A 38 -13.38 11.89 -2.24
N ASP A 39 -13.84 13.13 -2.40
CA ASP A 39 -12.97 14.30 -2.59
C ASP A 39 -12.04 14.53 -1.39
N ASN A 40 -12.62 14.54 -0.19
CA ASN A 40 -11.90 14.71 1.08
C ASN A 40 -10.85 13.61 1.30
N MET A 41 -11.22 12.36 1.04
CA MET A 41 -10.29 11.23 1.15
C MET A 41 -9.18 11.28 0.08
N ALA A 42 -9.50 11.64 -1.17
CA ALA A 42 -8.52 11.72 -2.25
C ALA A 42 -7.48 12.82 -1.99
N MET A 43 -7.92 14.00 -1.50
CA MET A 43 -7.02 15.07 -1.10
C MET A 43 -6.05 14.64 0.00
N THR A 44 -6.54 13.88 0.98
CA THR A 44 -5.74 13.34 2.08
C THR A 44 -4.65 12.39 1.54
N LEU A 45 -4.99 11.43 0.68
CA LEU A 45 -4.02 10.50 0.11
C LEU A 45 -3.02 11.17 -0.83
N ARG A 46 -3.46 12.17 -1.62
CA ARG A 46 -2.57 12.97 -2.47
C ARG A 46 -1.52 13.72 -1.64
N ALA A 47 -1.89 14.27 -0.49
CA ALA A 47 -0.94 14.93 0.39
C ALA A 47 0.12 13.95 0.91
N VAL A 48 -0.30 12.75 1.32
CA VAL A 48 0.61 11.67 1.74
C VAL A 48 1.55 11.26 0.61
N LEU A 49 1.02 11.04 -0.59
CA LEU A 49 1.84 10.68 -1.76
C LEU A 49 2.85 11.75 -2.12
N THR A 50 2.43 13.01 -2.09
CA THR A 50 3.32 14.16 -2.36
C THR A 50 4.50 14.15 -1.39
N GLU A 51 4.25 13.89 -0.10
CA GLU A 51 5.31 13.81 0.90
C GLU A 51 6.20 12.57 0.71
N LEU A 52 5.61 11.42 0.39
CA LEU A 52 6.37 10.21 0.07
C LEU A 52 7.25 10.39 -1.17
N ASP A 53 6.77 11.10 -2.19
CA ASP A 53 7.54 11.44 -3.39
C ASP A 53 8.70 12.37 -3.07
N ARG A 54 8.48 13.37 -2.21
CA ARG A 54 9.53 14.26 -1.70
C ARG A 54 10.63 13.49 -0.99
N ILE A 55 10.25 12.57 -0.10
CA ILE A 55 11.19 11.75 0.69
C ILE A 55 11.92 10.73 -0.18
N ASN A 56 11.24 10.08 -1.13
CA ASN A 56 11.84 9.07 -2.01
C ASN A 56 12.91 9.67 -2.95
N GLY A 57 12.92 10.99 -3.15
CA GLY A 57 13.98 11.71 -3.84
C GLY A 57 15.24 11.98 -3.00
N GLN A 58 15.23 11.65 -1.71
CA GLN A 58 16.35 11.83 -0.78
C GLN A 58 17.08 10.49 -0.52
N PRO A 59 18.38 10.50 -0.18
CA PRO A 59 19.06 9.30 0.29
C PRO A 59 18.33 8.74 1.52
N ILE A 60 17.81 7.51 1.42
CA ILE A 60 17.07 6.84 2.50
C ILE A 60 17.93 6.70 3.77
N ASP A 61 19.25 6.72 3.61
CA ASP A 61 20.23 6.58 4.69
C ASP A 61 20.26 7.82 5.63
N ASP A 62 19.65 8.95 5.22
CA ASP A 62 19.64 10.21 6.01
C ASP A 62 18.33 10.44 6.79
N ILE A 63 17.21 9.80 6.43
CA ILE A 63 15.90 10.03 7.06
C ILE A 63 15.56 8.83 7.93
N GLY A 64 15.61 9.04 9.26
CA GLY A 64 15.21 8.01 10.22
C GLY A 64 13.77 7.55 10.00
N ARG A 65 13.46 6.28 10.28
CA ARG A 65 12.10 5.71 10.13
C ARG A 65 11.05 6.54 10.90
N ASP A 66 11.42 7.04 12.07
CA ASP A 66 10.55 7.90 12.89
C ASP A 66 10.25 9.23 12.21
N GLU A 67 11.24 9.82 11.55
CA GLU A 67 11.07 11.06 10.80
C GLU A 67 10.15 10.85 9.58
N LEU A 68 10.32 9.72 8.87
CA LEU A 68 9.44 9.31 7.79
C LEU A 68 7.99 9.12 8.26
N VAL A 69 7.78 8.39 9.36
CA VAL A 69 6.43 8.19 9.92
C VAL A 69 5.83 9.53 10.33
N ALA A 70 6.60 10.36 11.02
CA ALA A 70 6.15 11.67 11.45
C ALA A 70 5.82 12.56 10.25
N ALA A 71 6.60 12.50 9.17
CA ALA A 71 6.34 13.21 7.92
C ALA A 71 5.05 12.74 7.24
N VAL A 72 4.87 11.43 7.08
CA VAL A 72 3.65 10.82 6.52
C VAL A 72 2.42 11.19 7.35
N ALA A 73 2.50 11.06 8.67
CA ALA A 73 1.41 11.41 9.59
C ALA A 73 1.05 12.90 9.52
N ARG A 74 2.06 13.78 9.49
CA ARG A 74 1.86 15.23 9.31
C ARG A 74 1.22 15.54 7.96
N ALA A 75 1.71 14.93 6.88
CA ALA A 75 1.16 15.14 5.54
C ALA A 75 -0.30 14.68 5.44
N ALA A 76 -0.62 13.52 6.03
CA ALA A 76 -1.99 13.03 6.09
C ALA A 76 -2.90 13.99 6.87
N LEU A 77 -2.44 14.49 8.02
CA LEU A 77 -3.23 15.40 8.86
C LEU A 77 -3.41 16.79 8.25
N LEU A 78 -2.36 17.37 7.66
CA LEU A 78 -2.42 18.67 7.01
C LEU A 78 -3.21 18.63 5.68
N GLY A 79 -3.20 17.48 5.01
CA GLY A 79 -4.01 17.22 3.81
C GLY A 79 -5.46 16.85 4.10
N ALA A 80 -5.77 16.51 5.36
CA ALA A 80 -7.11 16.11 5.76
C ALA A 80 -8.12 17.26 5.59
N ARG A 81 -9.27 16.93 4.98
CA ARG A 81 -10.43 17.82 4.90
C ARG A 81 -11.69 17.08 5.32
N GLY A 82 -12.55 17.75 6.07
CA GLY A 82 -13.75 17.14 6.64
C GLY A 82 -13.45 15.96 7.57
N ASN A 83 -14.51 15.31 8.04
CA ASN A 83 -14.38 14.19 8.98
C ASN A 83 -13.72 12.97 8.33
N SER A 84 -14.08 12.64 7.08
CA SER A 84 -13.54 11.48 6.37
C SER A 84 -12.04 11.61 6.10
N GLY A 85 -11.57 12.82 5.76
CA GLY A 85 -10.14 13.08 5.62
C GLY A 85 -9.39 12.97 6.95
N VAL A 86 -9.97 13.49 8.04
CA VAL A 86 -9.38 13.35 9.38
C VAL A 86 -9.30 11.88 9.77
N ILE A 87 -10.37 11.10 9.66
CA ILE A 87 -10.36 9.66 9.99
C ILE A 87 -9.33 8.92 9.13
N LEU A 88 -9.29 9.16 7.82
CA LEU A 88 -8.31 8.54 6.92
C LEU A 88 -6.87 8.91 7.31
N SER A 89 -6.63 10.14 7.75
CA SER A 89 -5.31 10.55 8.23
C SER A 89 -4.85 9.75 9.45
N GLN A 90 -5.79 9.38 10.33
CA GLN A 90 -5.50 8.59 11.52
C GLN A 90 -5.26 7.12 11.20
N ILE A 91 -5.99 6.57 10.22
CA ILE A 91 -5.73 5.23 9.66
C ILE A 91 -4.30 5.16 9.10
N VAL A 92 -3.94 6.11 8.24
CA VAL A 92 -2.60 6.15 7.62
C VAL A 92 -1.51 6.30 8.69
N ARG A 93 -1.70 7.21 9.65
CA ARG A 93 -0.77 7.39 10.78
C ARG A 93 -0.59 6.10 11.57
N GLY A 94 -1.68 5.47 12.01
CA GLY A 94 -1.62 4.26 12.83
C GLY A 94 -0.91 3.11 12.11
N ALA A 95 -1.19 2.90 10.82
CA ALA A 95 -0.48 1.91 10.03
C ALA A 95 1.02 2.24 9.87
N ALA A 96 1.36 3.51 9.61
CA ALA A 96 2.74 3.94 9.43
C ALA A 96 3.57 3.80 10.72
N GLU A 97 3.01 4.19 11.87
CA GLU A 97 3.63 4.02 13.20
C GLU A 97 3.98 2.55 13.44
N GLU A 98 3.03 1.64 13.20
CA GLU A 98 3.27 0.23 13.44
C GLU A 98 4.27 -0.37 12.45
N LEU A 99 4.18 -0.05 11.15
CA LEU A 99 5.17 -0.52 10.15
C LEU A 99 6.62 -0.07 10.46
N ALA A 100 6.80 0.97 11.27
CA ALA A 100 8.10 1.42 11.75
C ALA A 100 8.53 0.82 13.09
N SER A 101 7.63 0.15 13.84
CA SER A 101 7.87 -0.36 15.19
C SER A 101 8.98 -1.43 15.28
N ARG A 102 9.26 -2.11 14.16
CA ARG A 102 10.28 -3.17 14.02
C ARG A 102 11.41 -2.73 13.08
N PRO A 103 12.37 -1.91 13.55
CA PRO A 103 13.51 -1.47 12.75
C PRO A 103 14.41 -2.65 12.36
N GLY A 104 14.94 -2.63 11.14
CA GLY A 104 15.77 -3.71 10.59
C GLY A 104 15.01 -4.97 10.12
N GLU A 105 13.77 -5.17 10.58
CA GLU A 105 12.99 -6.35 10.22
C GLU A 105 12.21 -6.17 8.90
N LEU A 106 11.93 -7.31 8.27
CA LEU A 106 11.05 -7.39 7.10
C LEU A 106 9.59 -7.12 7.48
N VAL A 107 8.84 -6.57 6.52
CA VAL A 107 7.37 -6.52 6.62
C VAL A 107 6.82 -7.91 6.37
N ASP A 108 6.39 -8.58 7.44
CA ASP A 108 5.77 -9.91 7.42
C ASP A 108 4.24 -9.80 7.66
N PRO A 109 3.48 -10.88 7.41
CA PRO A 109 2.05 -10.92 7.70
C PRO A 109 1.69 -10.49 9.13
N ILE A 110 2.52 -10.83 10.13
CA ILE A 110 2.32 -10.41 11.52
C ILE A 110 2.34 -8.88 11.62
N LEU A 111 3.35 -8.23 11.04
CA LEU A 111 3.45 -6.78 11.07
C LEU A 111 2.31 -6.10 10.31
N VAL A 112 1.85 -6.68 9.18
CA VAL A 112 0.68 -6.15 8.46
C VAL A 112 -0.59 -6.25 9.31
N SER A 113 -0.78 -7.37 10.02
CA SER A 113 -1.92 -7.51 10.94
C SER A 113 -1.88 -6.48 12.07
N ALA A 114 -0.72 -6.30 12.68
CA ALA A 114 -0.53 -5.30 13.73
C ALA A 114 -0.82 -3.90 13.18
N ALA A 115 -0.33 -3.58 11.97
CA ALA A 115 -0.52 -2.27 11.36
C ALA A 115 -2.00 -1.98 11.04
N LEU A 116 -2.76 -2.96 10.57
CA LEU A 116 -4.21 -2.82 10.36
C LEU A 116 -4.96 -2.65 11.68
N ALA A 117 -4.59 -3.41 12.72
CA ALA A 117 -5.18 -3.26 14.05
C ALA A 117 -4.92 -1.85 14.61
N ARG A 118 -3.67 -1.39 14.55
CA ARG A 118 -3.28 -0.04 15.00
C ARG A 118 -3.98 1.06 14.20
N ALA A 119 -4.15 0.87 12.89
CA ALA A 119 -4.90 1.79 12.04
C ALA A 119 -6.37 1.87 12.43
N ALA A 120 -7.02 0.74 12.73
CA ALA A 120 -8.39 0.70 13.22
C ALA A 120 -8.50 1.41 14.57
N ASP A 121 -7.67 1.08 15.55
CA ASP A 121 -7.68 1.72 16.87
C ASP A 121 -7.51 3.23 16.79
N ALA A 122 -6.56 3.70 15.96
CA ALA A 122 -6.32 5.12 15.74
C ALA A 122 -7.54 5.82 15.10
N ALA A 123 -8.24 5.15 14.19
CA ALA A 123 -9.44 5.68 13.56
C ALA A 123 -10.59 5.83 14.56
N TYR A 124 -10.88 4.79 15.34
CA TYR A 124 -11.93 4.84 16.37
C TYR A 124 -11.63 5.88 17.44
N ALA A 125 -10.38 5.95 17.91
CA ALA A 125 -9.98 6.93 18.93
C ALA A 125 -10.07 8.40 18.45
N SER A 126 -10.13 8.63 17.13
CA SER A 126 -10.24 9.97 16.55
C SER A 126 -11.67 10.50 16.48
N VAL A 127 -12.67 9.65 16.72
CA VAL A 127 -14.08 9.99 16.63
C VAL A 127 -14.68 9.94 18.03
N ARG A 128 -15.32 11.03 18.47
CA ARG A 128 -15.92 11.12 19.79
C ARG A 128 -17.03 10.08 20.01
N ASP A 129 -17.91 9.96 19.01
CA ASP A 129 -19.07 9.07 19.03
C ASP A 129 -19.01 8.18 17.77
N PRO A 130 -18.20 7.10 17.78
CA PRO A 130 -18.00 6.26 16.62
C PRO A 130 -19.28 5.48 16.26
N ALA A 131 -19.63 5.47 14.97
CA ALA A 131 -20.80 4.76 14.45
C ALA A 131 -20.38 3.55 13.59
N GLU A 132 -21.09 2.45 13.77
CA GLU A 132 -21.01 1.29 12.89
C GLU A 132 -21.61 1.58 11.52
N GLY A 133 -21.25 0.80 10.51
CA GLY A 133 -21.65 1.04 9.13
C GLY A 133 -20.92 2.20 8.46
N THR A 134 -19.83 2.68 9.06
CA THR A 134 -18.93 3.69 8.50
C THR A 134 -17.60 3.08 8.06
N MET A 135 -16.70 3.90 7.53
CA MET A 135 -15.33 3.45 7.22
C MET A 135 -14.58 2.86 8.43
N LEU A 136 -15.00 3.21 9.66
CA LEU A 136 -14.48 2.62 10.89
C LEU A 136 -14.76 1.11 10.95
N THR A 137 -15.97 0.69 10.59
CA THR A 137 -16.34 -0.73 10.55
C THR A 137 -15.54 -1.47 9.49
N ALA A 138 -15.34 -0.84 8.32
CA ALA A 138 -14.57 -1.44 7.23
C ALA A 138 -13.11 -1.70 7.65
N VAL A 139 -12.40 -0.72 8.20
CA VAL A 139 -11.00 -0.92 8.63
C VAL A 139 -10.88 -1.94 9.78
N ARG A 140 -11.85 -1.97 10.70
CA ARG A 140 -11.87 -2.98 11.77
C ARG A 140 -12.11 -4.39 11.22
N ALA A 141 -13.01 -4.55 10.26
CA ALA A 141 -13.26 -5.83 9.61
C ALA A 141 -12.02 -6.35 8.87
N MET A 142 -11.30 -5.46 8.17
CA MET A 142 -10.01 -5.78 7.54
C MET A 142 -8.99 -6.29 8.58
N ALA A 143 -8.81 -5.56 9.68
CA ALA A 143 -7.88 -5.93 10.75
C ALA A 143 -8.24 -7.27 11.39
N HIS A 144 -9.52 -7.48 11.69
CA HIS A 144 -10.01 -8.73 12.27
C HIS A 144 -9.78 -9.92 11.33
N ARG A 145 -10.07 -9.75 10.04
CA ARG A 145 -9.88 -10.83 9.06
C ARG A 145 -8.42 -11.25 8.96
N VAL A 146 -7.49 -10.29 8.88
CA VAL A 146 -6.06 -10.61 8.82
C VAL A 146 -5.60 -11.33 10.09
N ALA A 147 -6.06 -10.91 11.26
CA ALA A 147 -5.73 -11.58 12.52
C ALA A 147 -6.24 -13.04 12.55
N GLN A 148 -7.43 -13.31 12.04
CA GLN A 148 -7.97 -14.67 11.91
C GLN A 148 -7.16 -15.52 10.93
N GLU A 149 -6.81 -14.96 9.77
CA GLU A 149 -6.05 -15.67 8.74
C GLU A 149 -4.65 -16.04 9.23
N LEU A 150 -4.00 -15.14 9.97
CA LEU A 150 -2.72 -15.43 10.61
C LEU A 150 -2.77 -16.70 11.45
N ALA A 151 -3.84 -16.92 12.23
CA ALA A 151 -3.97 -18.10 13.08
C ALA A 151 -3.96 -19.43 12.29
N HIS A 152 -4.19 -19.38 10.98
CA HIS A 152 -4.21 -20.53 10.08
C HIS A 152 -3.05 -20.55 9.07
N MET A 153 -2.16 -19.54 9.08
CA MET A 153 -1.01 -19.48 8.19
C MET A 153 0.14 -20.34 8.71
N GLU A 154 0.68 -21.21 7.85
CA GLU A 154 1.89 -22.01 8.16
C GLU A 154 3.13 -21.13 8.34
N ARG A 155 3.22 -20.03 7.56
CA ARG A 155 4.35 -19.10 7.57
C ARG A 155 3.90 -17.68 7.90
N GLN A 156 3.95 -17.35 9.19
CA GLN A 156 3.60 -16.03 9.69
C GLN A 156 4.79 -15.06 9.70
N ARG A 157 6.00 -15.56 9.95
CA ARG A 157 7.25 -14.78 9.93
C ARG A 157 8.06 -15.08 8.69
N LEU A 158 8.72 -14.04 8.20
CA LEU A 158 9.63 -14.11 7.07
C LEU A 158 11.07 -14.06 7.55
N ASP A 159 11.89 -14.96 7.00
CA ASP A 159 13.33 -14.96 7.21
C ASP A 159 14.00 -13.88 6.36
N GLU A 160 15.12 -13.32 6.82
CA GLU A 160 15.84 -12.23 6.14
C GLU A 160 16.27 -12.57 4.70
N GLY A 161 16.41 -13.86 4.37
CA GLY A 161 16.78 -14.36 3.05
C GLY A 161 15.60 -14.60 2.09
N VAL A 162 14.37 -14.22 2.44
CA VAL A 162 13.22 -14.38 1.53
C VAL A 162 13.39 -13.48 0.30
N GLU A 163 13.13 -14.03 -0.88
CA GLU A 163 13.10 -13.26 -2.11
C GLU A 163 12.02 -12.18 -2.07
N ALA A 164 12.32 -10.99 -2.59
CA ALA A 164 11.41 -9.84 -2.52
C ALA A 164 10.03 -10.12 -3.16
N GLU A 165 10.00 -10.92 -4.23
CA GLU A 165 8.78 -11.33 -4.93
C GLU A 165 7.92 -12.31 -4.09
N ALA A 166 8.56 -13.23 -3.37
CA ALA A 166 7.86 -14.14 -2.46
C ALA A 166 7.25 -13.39 -1.27
N GLN A 167 7.98 -12.41 -0.73
CA GLN A 167 7.42 -11.48 0.27
C GLN A 167 6.24 -10.70 -0.32
N ASP A 168 6.37 -10.10 -1.50
CA ASP A 168 5.28 -9.34 -2.13
C ASP A 168 4.02 -10.19 -2.34
N THR A 169 4.19 -11.44 -2.80
CA THR A 169 3.09 -12.40 -3.03
C THR A 169 2.36 -12.71 -1.72
N LEU A 170 3.10 -13.02 -0.65
CA LEU A 170 2.51 -13.34 0.64
C LEU A 170 1.77 -12.14 1.24
N LEU A 171 2.33 -10.94 1.12
CA LEU A 171 1.66 -9.73 1.60
C LEU A 171 0.40 -9.41 0.78
N ALA A 172 0.44 -9.62 -0.54
CA ALA A 172 -0.72 -9.43 -1.41
C ALA A 172 -1.87 -10.37 -1.04
N GLU A 173 -1.58 -11.65 -0.78
CA GLU A 173 -2.57 -12.65 -0.34
C GLU A 173 -3.27 -12.27 0.98
N VAL A 174 -2.53 -11.67 1.92
CA VAL A 174 -3.07 -11.20 3.20
C VAL A 174 -3.95 -9.95 2.97
N LEU A 175 -3.47 -9.01 2.16
CA LEU A 175 -4.19 -7.78 1.85
C LEU A 175 -5.46 -8.05 1.04
N GLU A 176 -5.47 -9.03 0.15
CA GLU A 176 -6.65 -9.43 -0.63
C GLU A 176 -7.78 -9.92 0.30
N ARG A 177 -7.45 -10.76 1.28
CA ARG A 177 -8.41 -11.22 2.30
C ARG A 177 -8.93 -10.06 3.14
N ALA A 178 -8.05 -9.12 3.51
CA ALA A 178 -8.45 -7.91 4.21
C ALA A 178 -9.46 -7.11 3.38
N LEU A 179 -9.14 -6.82 2.11
CA LEU A 179 -10.01 -6.07 1.19
C LEU A 179 -11.36 -6.74 0.99
N HIS A 180 -11.41 -8.07 0.93
CA HIS A 180 -12.67 -8.81 0.86
C HIS A 180 -13.56 -8.53 2.09
N ALA A 181 -13.01 -8.66 3.30
CA ALA A 181 -13.75 -8.37 4.54
C ALA A 181 -14.15 -6.90 4.65
N GLY A 182 -13.30 -5.97 4.21
CA GLY A 182 -13.65 -4.54 4.13
C GLY A 182 -14.82 -4.28 3.17
N THR A 183 -14.85 -4.96 2.03
CA THR A 183 -15.94 -4.86 1.04
C THR A 183 -17.26 -5.37 1.64
N GLU A 184 -17.25 -6.55 2.27
CA GLU A 184 -18.43 -7.10 2.96
C GLU A 184 -18.93 -6.20 4.10
N ALA A 185 -18.03 -5.48 4.77
CA ALA A 185 -18.41 -4.51 5.81
C ALA A 185 -19.08 -3.27 5.20
N VAL A 186 -18.57 -2.76 4.08
CA VAL A 186 -19.20 -1.65 3.35
C VAL A 186 -20.59 -2.05 2.83
N GLU A 187 -20.73 -3.26 2.28
CA GLU A 187 -22.01 -3.78 1.76
C GLU A 187 -23.09 -3.90 2.85
N ARG A 188 -22.70 -4.29 4.07
CA ARG A 188 -23.60 -4.39 5.23
C ARG A 188 -23.79 -3.08 5.97
N GLY A 189 -22.98 -2.06 5.69
CA GLY A 189 -22.97 -0.80 6.43
C GLY A 189 -24.34 -0.11 6.55
N PRO A 190 -25.18 -0.04 5.50
CA PRO A 190 -26.52 0.54 5.59
C PRO A 190 -27.43 -0.13 6.62
N GLU A 191 -27.22 -1.41 6.94
CA GLU A 191 -28.01 -2.16 7.93
C GLU A 191 -27.59 -1.83 9.38
N GLN A 192 -26.44 -1.17 9.57
CA GLN A 192 -25.82 -0.88 10.86
C GLN A 192 -25.97 0.57 11.32
N LEU A 193 -26.39 1.46 10.41
CA LEU A 193 -26.61 2.87 10.69
C LEU A 193 -28.04 3.03 11.22
N ASP A 194 -28.20 3.38 12.50
CA ASP A 194 -29.48 3.73 13.14
C ASP A 194 -30.02 5.11 12.67
N VAL A 195 -30.03 5.35 11.36
CA VAL A 195 -30.54 6.58 10.75
C VAL A 195 -31.49 6.24 9.61
N LEU A 196 -32.73 5.92 9.96
CA LEU A 196 -33.86 6.07 9.06
C LEU A 196 -35.05 6.68 9.83
N PRO A 197 -35.15 8.01 9.95
CA PRO A 197 -36.44 8.66 9.85
C PRO A 197 -36.82 8.73 8.36
N ASP A 198 -37.80 7.92 7.96
CA ASP A 198 -38.59 7.99 6.73
C ASP A 198 -37.86 8.39 5.44
N ARG A 199 -37.35 7.42 4.69
CA ARG A 199 -37.36 7.49 3.22
C ARG A 199 -37.80 6.18 2.61
N ASP A 200 -38.99 6.23 2.02
CA ASP A 200 -39.52 5.24 1.11
C ASP A 200 -38.48 4.77 0.07
N HIS A 201 -38.24 3.46 0.06
CA HIS A 201 -38.09 2.63 -1.12
C HIS A 201 -37.27 3.20 -2.29
N GLY A 202 -35.96 3.35 -2.09
CA GLY A 202 -34.97 3.19 -3.14
C GLY A 202 -34.23 1.87 -2.97
N ARG A 203 -34.82 0.75 -3.42
CA ARG A 203 -34.15 -0.56 -3.44
C ARG A 203 -32.80 -0.41 -4.15
N ILE A 204 -31.70 -0.41 -3.40
CA ILE A 204 -30.35 -0.48 -3.96
C ILE A 204 -30.27 -1.82 -4.69
N ASP A 205 -30.21 -1.78 -6.03
CA ASP A 205 -30.15 -2.97 -6.85
C ASP A 205 -28.82 -3.70 -6.58
N ARG A 206 -28.90 -4.86 -5.92
CA ARG A 206 -27.78 -5.77 -5.61
C ARG A 206 -27.03 -6.27 -6.87
N ARG A 207 -27.41 -5.85 -8.08
CA ARG A 207 -26.73 -6.19 -9.35
C ARG A 207 -25.65 -5.22 -9.81
N ALA A 208 -25.46 -4.06 -9.17
CA ALA A 208 -24.42 -3.11 -9.59
C ALA A 208 -22.99 -3.54 -9.17
N ALA A 209 -22.84 -4.31 -8.08
CA ALA A 209 -21.53 -4.69 -7.54
C ALA A 209 -20.85 -5.90 -8.22
N ARG A 210 -21.43 -6.48 -9.28
CA ARG A 210 -20.84 -7.59 -10.04
C ARG A 210 -20.97 -7.38 -11.55
N ARG A 211 -20.11 -6.53 -12.12
CA ARG A 211 -19.79 -6.63 -13.56
C ARG A 211 -18.28 -6.78 -13.74
N PRO A 212 -17.79 -7.87 -14.35
CA PRO A 212 -16.41 -7.90 -14.82
C PRO A 212 -16.27 -6.87 -15.94
N ALA A 213 -15.15 -6.15 -15.96
CA ALA A 213 -14.82 -5.15 -16.98
C ALA A 213 -15.05 -5.73 -18.39
N ALA A 214 -16.03 -5.19 -19.12
CA ALA A 214 -16.33 -5.60 -20.47
C ALA A 214 -15.23 -5.11 -21.42
N ARG A 215 -14.62 -6.03 -22.17
CA ARG A 215 -13.74 -5.71 -23.31
C ARG A 215 -14.46 -4.79 -24.31
N PRO A 216 -13.77 -3.82 -24.93
CA PRO A 216 -14.42 -2.91 -25.86
C PRO A 216 -14.88 -3.66 -27.11
N ARG A 217 -16.19 -3.57 -27.42
CA ARG A 217 -16.77 -4.03 -28.68
C ARG A 217 -16.58 -2.96 -29.75
N ALA A 218 -16.13 -3.38 -30.93
CA ALA A 218 -16.02 -2.55 -32.12
C ALA A 218 -17.40 -2.06 -32.60
N PRO A 219 -17.51 -0.83 -33.13
CA PRO A 219 -18.75 -0.34 -33.71
C PRO A 219 -18.93 -0.83 -35.16
N HIS A 220 -20.06 -1.48 -35.44
CA HIS A 220 -20.56 -1.70 -36.80
C HIS A 220 -21.74 -0.74 -37.05
N GLY A 221 -21.61 0.10 -38.08
CA GLY A 221 -22.66 1.02 -38.51
C GLY A 221 -22.15 1.96 -39.60
N ALA A 222 -22.04 1.42 -40.83
CA ALA A 222 -21.56 2.13 -42.01
C ALA A 222 -22.52 3.24 -42.48
N ARG A 223 -21.99 4.42 -42.77
CA ARG A 223 -22.51 5.33 -43.80
C ARG A 223 -21.35 5.71 -44.73
N ARG A 224 -21.54 5.46 -46.02
CA ARG A 224 -20.60 5.73 -47.11
C ARG A 224 -20.61 7.23 -47.45
N CYS A 225 -19.42 7.84 -47.56
CA CYS A 225 -19.15 9.02 -48.39
C CYS A 225 -17.70 8.97 -48.90
N SER A 226 -17.52 9.45 -50.14
CA SER A 226 -16.44 9.23 -51.13
C SER A 226 -15.03 9.78 -50.80
N PRO A 227 -13.99 9.46 -51.60
CA PRO A 227 -12.60 9.47 -51.15
C PRO A 227 -11.85 10.77 -51.46
N SER A 228 -10.98 11.22 -50.55
CA SER A 228 -9.94 12.19 -50.87
C SER A 228 -8.69 12.09 -49.96
N ARG A 229 -7.59 11.71 -50.62
CA ARG A 229 -6.15 11.91 -50.32
C ARG A 229 -5.47 11.08 -49.21
N PRO A 230 -4.26 10.52 -49.48
CA PRO A 230 -3.52 9.70 -48.53
C PRO A 230 -2.74 10.56 -47.53
N ARG A 231 -2.72 10.15 -46.26
CA ARG A 231 -1.80 10.63 -45.22
C ARG A 231 -0.66 9.60 -45.01
N PRO A 232 0.52 10.05 -44.57
CA PRO A 232 1.76 9.29 -44.73
C PRO A 232 1.90 8.15 -43.73
N ARG A 233 2.63 7.11 -44.13
CA ARG A 233 2.99 5.93 -43.32
C ARG A 233 3.85 6.36 -42.14
N VAL A 234 3.49 5.92 -40.94
CA VAL A 234 4.35 6.00 -39.75
C VAL A 234 5.02 4.63 -39.55
N GLU A 235 6.33 4.61 -39.77
CA GLU A 235 7.31 3.60 -39.35
C GLU A 235 7.17 3.16 -37.88
N PRO A 236 6.99 1.88 -37.47
CA PRO A 236 7.27 1.52 -36.08
C PRO A 236 8.78 1.55 -35.82
N LEU A 237 9.20 2.24 -34.76
CA LEU A 237 10.58 2.27 -34.28
C LEU A 237 11.09 0.84 -33.95
N PRO A 238 12.28 0.43 -34.42
CA PRO A 238 12.87 -0.83 -34.00
C PRO A 238 13.45 -0.73 -32.58
N LEU A 239 13.05 -1.72 -31.76
CA LEU A 239 13.68 -2.10 -30.50
C LEU A 239 15.17 -2.35 -30.71
N LEU A 240 16.04 -1.54 -30.09
CA LEU A 240 17.46 -1.86 -29.96
C LEU A 240 17.66 -2.93 -28.88
N HIS A 241 17.73 -4.17 -29.34
CA HIS A 241 18.38 -5.27 -28.67
C HIS A 241 19.86 -5.20 -29.01
N GLU A 242 20.71 -4.70 -28.11
CA GLU A 242 22.14 -5.04 -28.04
C GLU A 242 22.81 -4.27 -26.89
N LEU A 243 23.23 -4.99 -25.86
CA LEU A 243 24.52 -4.84 -25.18
C LEU A 243 24.71 -6.06 -24.26
N ARG A 244 24.83 -7.24 -24.88
CA ARG A 244 25.55 -8.37 -24.26
C ARG A 244 27.01 -8.22 -24.65
N GLY A 245 27.86 -8.12 -23.63
CA GLY A 245 29.21 -8.66 -23.71
C GLY A 245 30.33 -7.67 -23.41
N HIS A 246 30.72 -7.58 -22.15
CA HIS A 246 32.14 -7.70 -21.78
C HIS A 246 32.27 -8.15 -20.31
N ARG A 247 32.15 -9.46 -20.09
CA ARG A 247 32.85 -10.12 -18.99
C ARG A 247 34.33 -10.19 -19.35
N ARG A 248 35.17 -9.40 -18.68
CA ARG A 248 36.62 -9.64 -18.59
C ARG A 248 37.18 -9.16 -17.26
N ARG A 249 37.39 -10.09 -16.33
CA ARG A 249 38.57 -10.23 -15.42
C ARG A 249 38.57 -11.69 -14.90
N PRO A 250 39.70 -12.30 -14.50
CA PRO A 250 40.99 -11.69 -14.15
C PRO A 250 42.22 -12.34 -14.82
N ARG A 251 43.30 -11.57 -15.00
CA ARG A 251 44.65 -12.13 -15.19
C ARG A 251 45.39 -12.03 -13.86
N GLY A 252 45.81 -13.17 -13.35
CA GLY A 252 46.72 -13.27 -12.21
C GLY A 252 48.17 -12.96 -12.57
N ARG A 253 48.92 -12.49 -11.58
CA ARG A 253 50.37 -12.63 -11.39
C ARG A 253 50.59 -12.61 -9.86
N GLN A 254 50.87 -13.76 -9.26
CA GLN A 254 52.18 -14.18 -8.75
C GLN A 254 52.82 -13.16 -7.79
N VAL A 255 52.71 -13.40 -6.48
CA VAL A 255 53.72 -14.05 -5.60
C VAL A 255 54.87 -13.10 -5.23
N HIS A 256 54.84 -12.61 -3.99
CA HIS A 256 56.06 -12.37 -3.21
C HIS A 256 55.77 -12.55 -1.71
N ARG A 257 56.34 -13.61 -1.14
CA ARG A 257 56.60 -13.76 0.31
C ARG A 257 58.06 -13.41 0.55
N PRO A 258 58.41 -12.84 1.71
CA PRO A 258 59.71 -13.10 2.31
C PRO A 258 59.60 -13.82 3.67
N ALA A 259 60.42 -14.87 3.74
CA ALA A 259 61.17 -15.47 4.84
C ALA A 259 60.70 -15.36 6.31
N ARG A 260 60.59 -16.56 6.90
CA ARG A 260 60.72 -16.85 8.33
C ARG A 260 62.16 -16.58 8.79
N GLY A 261 62.31 -15.94 9.96
CA GLY A 261 63.54 -15.90 10.74
C GLY A 261 63.32 -16.60 12.08
N ASP A 262 64.06 -17.69 12.27
CA ASP A 262 64.19 -18.51 13.48
C ASP A 262 64.79 -17.72 14.66
N ARG A 263 64.31 -17.94 15.90
CA ARG A 263 65.12 -17.97 17.14
C ARG A 263 64.32 -18.49 18.36
N ARG A 264 64.44 -19.81 18.57
CA ARG A 264 64.76 -20.57 19.81
C ARG A 264 64.56 -19.84 21.17
N LEU A 265 63.65 -20.31 22.04
CA LEU A 265 63.81 -21.28 23.16
C LEU A 265 64.07 -20.67 24.57
N ARG A 266 63.01 -20.77 25.44
CA ARG A 266 62.98 -21.27 26.85
C ARG A 266 63.59 -20.43 28.02
N PRO A 267 63.27 -20.75 29.32
CA PRO A 267 61.96 -20.98 29.97
C PRO A 267 61.88 -20.44 31.44
N ARG A 268 60.84 -20.87 32.19
CA ARG A 268 60.60 -20.82 33.68
C ARG A 268 59.76 -19.62 34.15
N GLY A 269 58.80 -19.73 35.07
CA GLY A 269 58.32 -20.85 35.86
C GLY A 269 57.41 -20.35 37.00
N ARG A 270 56.35 -21.11 37.27
CA ARG A 270 55.57 -21.32 38.51
C ARG A 270 55.24 -20.17 39.49
N ARG A 271 53.93 -20.12 39.76
CA ARG A 271 53.20 -19.75 41.00
C ARG A 271 53.91 -20.13 42.31
N PRO A 272 53.55 -19.49 43.43
CA PRO A 272 52.43 -19.98 44.27
C PRO A 272 51.14 -19.17 44.12
#